data_AF-A0A328FJJ5-F1
#
_entry.id   AF-A0A328FJJ5-F1
#
_cell.length_a   1.000
_cell.length_b   1.000
_cell.length_c   1.000
_cell.angle_alpha   90.00
_cell.angle_beta   90.00
_cell.angle_gamma   90.00
#
_symmetry.space_group_name_H-M   'P 1'
#
loop_
_entity.id
_entity.type
_entity.pdbx_description
1 polymer ?
#
loop_
_entity_poly.entity_id
_entity_poly.type
_entity_poly.pdbx_seq_one_letter_code
_entity_poly.pdbx_strand_id
1 'polypeptide(L)'
;MEIARHWVGGGTDNESLQPWESLKTFFSENDFHWQDIEDIVSQPDRIYIGDEFSPKRLPDMKDLKNQLKAADQKGLPVTLLTPVLTDGGIKAWGKLFDTFHQWDHAAEVVVNDLGVLLYLKQTFPGFSLSMGRLFNKGFKDPRLDTKNITPAAAAACLNDCSFQHANMRTLAKNLGIQRFEQDLFPHADLDPDALAMNGSDLDVSVYFPFGYVTTGRACITAGMNGRPGARFNFSAGCHAPCTTHRFKLSHPGSGPALLQNGNTIFYPYTASMLRHLLKTAETHGLRLVWQGGLA
;
A
#
# COMPACT_ATOMS: atom_id res chain seq x y z
N MET A 1 6.72 16.28 -6.81
CA MET A 1 5.99 15.01 -6.64
C MET A 1 6.88 13.90 -7.17
N GLU A 2 6.98 12.77 -6.46
CA GLU A 2 7.66 11.54 -6.92
C GLU A 2 6.59 10.50 -7.25
N ILE A 3 6.70 9.79 -8.38
CA ILE A 3 5.78 8.71 -8.76
C ILE A 3 6.44 7.36 -8.57
N ALA A 4 5.80 6.51 -7.77
CA ALA A 4 6.22 5.15 -7.54
C ALA A 4 5.22 4.16 -8.15
N ARG A 5 5.74 3.09 -8.76
CA ARG A 5 4.93 2.00 -9.33
C ARG A 5 5.09 0.72 -8.53
N HIS A 6 3.99 0.15 -8.05
CA HIS A 6 4.00 -1.08 -7.26
C HIS A 6 3.91 -2.33 -8.16
N TRP A 7 4.97 -3.12 -8.19
CA TRP A 7 5.02 -4.46 -8.78
C TRP A 7 4.61 -5.50 -7.74
N VAL A 8 3.47 -6.13 -7.97
CA VAL A 8 2.95 -7.12 -7.02
C VAL A 8 3.24 -8.55 -7.48
N GLY A 9 3.83 -9.36 -6.60
CA GLY A 9 4.19 -10.76 -6.89
C GLY A 9 5.47 -10.88 -7.71
N GLY A 10 5.63 -12.03 -8.38
CA GLY A 10 6.84 -12.37 -9.15
C GLY A 10 6.95 -11.76 -10.55
N GLY A 11 5.96 -10.97 -10.97
CA GLY A 11 6.03 -10.24 -12.22
C GLY A 11 6.91 -9.00 -12.08
N THR A 12 7.79 -8.76 -13.06
CA THR A 12 8.06 -7.40 -13.51
C THR A 12 6.82 -7.00 -14.29
N ASP A 13 6.11 -5.94 -13.87
CA ASP A 13 4.80 -5.58 -14.42
C ASP A 13 4.74 -5.82 -15.94
N ASN A 14 3.79 -6.65 -16.39
CA ASN A 14 3.71 -7.06 -17.78
C ASN A 14 3.32 -5.82 -18.60
N GLU A 15 4.29 -5.22 -19.30
CA GLU A 15 4.12 -4.00 -20.12
C GLU A 15 2.99 -4.13 -21.17
N SER A 16 2.45 -5.35 -21.37
CA SER A 16 1.41 -5.67 -22.33
C SER A 16 -0.03 -5.35 -21.90
N LEU A 17 -0.32 -5.11 -20.61
CA LEU A 17 -1.62 -4.63 -20.16
C LEU A 17 -1.49 -3.19 -19.68
N GLN A 18 -2.11 -2.26 -20.40
CA GLN A 18 -2.25 -0.86 -20.02
C GLN A 18 -2.89 -0.79 -18.61
N PRO A 19 -2.16 -0.49 -17.52
CA PRO A 19 -2.64 -0.65 -16.14
C PRO A 19 -3.87 0.19 -15.75
N TRP A 20 -4.31 1.10 -16.61
CA TRP A 20 -5.46 1.99 -16.41
C TRP A 20 -6.75 1.47 -17.05
N GLU A 21 -6.69 0.54 -18.00
CA GLU A 21 -7.91 -0.04 -18.63
C GLU A 21 -8.82 -0.69 -17.59
N SER A 22 -8.22 -1.34 -16.58
CA SER A 22 -8.95 -1.95 -15.48
C SER A 22 -9.61 -0.90 -14.55
N LEU A 23 -9.11 0.34 -14.52
CA LEU A 23 -9.73 1.42 -13.76
C LEU A 23 -11.00 1.97 -14.38
N LYS A 24 -11.22 1.79 -15.69
CA LYS A 24 -12.48 2.14 -16.35
C LYS A 24 -13.68 1.38 -15.78
N THR A 25 -13.43 0.31 -15.02
CA THR A 25 -14.48 -0.43 -14.28
C THR A 25 -14.89 0.25 -12.96
N PHE A 26 -14.09 1.19 -12.45
CA PHE A 26 -14.29 1.88 -11.17
C PHE A 26 -14.60 3.37 -11.30
N PHE A 27 -14.09 4.03 -12.35
CA PHE A 27 -14.33 5.44 -12.58
C PHE A 27 -14.87 5.64 -14.00
N SER A 28 -15.69 6.67 -14.22
CA SER A 28 -16.16 7.03 -15.56
C SER A 28 -15.30 8.14 -16.17
N GLU A 29 -15.32 8.28 -17.51
CA GLU A 29 -14.63 9.40 -18.20
C GLU A 29 -15.18 10.78 -17.80
N ASN A 30 -16.42 10.86 -17.33
CA ASN A 30 -16.98 12.10 -16.79
C ASN A 30 -16.38 12.46 -15.42
N ASP A 31 -15.82 11.48 -14.72
CA ASP A 31 -15.22 11.68 -13.41
C ASP A 31 -13.77 12.13 -13.54
N PHE A 32 -13.04 11.70 -14.58
CA PHE A 32 -11.59 11.95 -14.70
C PHE A 32 -11.09 11.77 -16.15
N HIS A 33 -10.16 12.62 -16.60
CA HIS A 33 -9.46 12.41 -17.87
C HIS A 33 -8.38 11.35 -17.71
N TRP A 34 -8.60 10.15 -18.27
CA TRP A 34 -7.68 9.01 -18.11
C TRP A 34 -6.26 9.26 -18.57
N GLN A 35 -6.10 10.12 -19.57
CA GLN A 35 -4.79 10.52 -20.08
C GLN A 35 -3.92 11.12 -18.96
N ASP A 36 -4.50 11.89 -18.04
CA ASP A 36 -3.73 12.51 -16.96
C ASP A 36 -3.15 11.45 -16.01
N ILE A 37 -3.90 10.37 -15.70
CA ILE A 37 -3.36 9.26 -14.89
C ILE A 37 -2.31 8.49 -15.67
N GLU A 38 -2.59 8.19 -16.95
CA GLU A 38 -1.68 7.46 -17.83
C GLU A 38 -0.32 8.16 -17.91
N ASP A 39 -0.34 9.46 -18.17
CA ASP A 39 0.86 10.28 -18.25
C ASP A 39 1.65 10.23 -16.95
N ILE A 40 0.97 10.36 -15.80
CA ILE A 40 1.59 10.30 -14.47
C ILE A 40 2.25 8.93 -14.21
N VAL A 41 1.59 7.82 -14.54
CA VAL A 41 2.09 6.47 -14.16
C VAL A 41 2.96 5.80 -15.23
N SER A 42 3.02 6.37 -16.43
CA SER A 42 3.81 5.84 -17.56
C SER A 42 5.32 5.89 -17.32
N GLN A 43 5.79 6.88 -16.56
CA GLN A 43 7.20 7.13 -16.28
C GLN A 43 7.42 7.22 -14.76
N PRO A 44 7.50 6.08 -14.05
CA PRO A 44 7.72 6.12 -12.61
C PRO A 44 9.16 6.54 -12.28
N ASP A 45 9.30 7.29 -11.19
CA ASP A 45 10.58 7.65 -10.56
C ASP A 45 11.13 6.53 -9.66
N ARG A 46 10.27 5.59 -9.25
CA ARG A 46 10.60 4.52 -8.30
C ARG A 46 9.77 3.27 -8.49
N ILE A 47 10.31 2.11 -8.11
CA ILE A 47 9.60 0.84 -8.08
C ILE A 47 9.36 0.40 -6.63
N TYR A 48 8.14 -0.01 -6.32
CA TYR A 48 7.81 -0.72 -5.09
C TYR A 48 7.69 -2.22 -5.41
N ILE A 49 8.31 -3.08 -4.63
CA ILE A 49 8.19 -4.54 -4.75
C ILE A 49 7.69 -5.16 -3.44
N GLY A 50 7.10 -6.34 -3.51
CA GLY A 50 6.56 -7.03 -2.34
C GLY A 50 5.10 -6.70 -2.07
N ASP A 51 4.69 -6.85 -0.81
CA ASP A 51 3.29 -6.70 -0.40
C ASP A 51 3.20 -6.28 1.08
N GLU A 52 2.34 -5.33 1.40
CA GLU A 52 2.16 -4.81 2.77
C GLU A 52 1.26 -5.70 3.65
N PHE A 53 0.56 -6.66 3.07
CA PHE A 53 -0.53 -7.36 3.75
C PHE A 53 -0.32 -8.86 3.87
N SER A 54 0.24 -9.50 2.84
CA SER A 54 0.30 -10.96 2.73
C SER A 54 1.72 -11.46 2.55
N PRO A 55 2.24 -12.28 3.48
CA PRO A 55 3.55 -12.93 3.30
C PRO A 55 3.60 -13.91 2.14
N LYS A 56 2.45 -14.27 1.57
CA LYS A 56 2.34 -15.19 0.43
C LYS A 56 2.42 -14.49 -0.93
N ARG A 57 2.41 -13.15 -0.94
CA ARG A 57 2.49 -12.32 -2.17
C ARG A 57 3.85 -11.65 -2.35
N LEU A 58 4.73 -11.84 -1.39
CA LEU A 58 6.07 -11.31 -1.49
C LEU A 58 6.90 -12.13 -2.48
N PRO A 59 7.91 -11.52 -3.14
CA PRO A 59 8.72 -12.20 -4.14
C PRO A 59 9.52 -13.35 -3.53
N ASP A 60 9.71 -14.42 -4.30
CA ASP A 60 10.75 -15.38 -4.00
C ASP A 60 12.14 -14.84 -4.40
N MET A 61 13.21 -15.62 -4.19
CA MET A 61 14.55 -15.13 -4.51
C MET A 61 14.81 -14.92 -6.00
N LYS A 62 14.16 -15.69 -6.86
CA LYS A 62 14.30 -15.54 -8.31
C LYS A 62 13.58 -14.27 -8.74
N ASP A 63 12.37 -14.07 -8.25
CA ASP A 63 11.55 -12.90 -8.51
C ASP A 63 12.24 -11.62 -8.06
N LEU A 64 12.74 -11.58 -6.81
CA LEU A 64 13.48 -10.43 -6.28
C LEU A 64 14.64 -10.07 -7.21
N LYS A 65 15.50 -11.03 -7.57
CA LYS A 65 16.67 -10.76 -8.44
C LYS A 65 16.26 -10.25 -9.82
N ASN A 66 15.19 -10.78 -10.39
CA ASN A 66 14.68 -10.31 -11.68
C ASN A 66 14.14 -8.88 -11.58
N GLN A 67 13.41 -8.56 -10.51
CA GLN A 67 12.88 -7.23 -10.27
C GLN A 67 13.99 -6.20 -10.03
N LEU A 68 15.00 -6.51 -9.22
CA LEU A 68 16.16 -5.64 -9.00
C LEU A 68 16.93 -5.41 -10.30
N LYS A 69 17.18 -6.47 -11.09
CA LYS A 69 17.81 -6.32 -12.40
C LYS A 69 17.01 -5.42 -13.34
N ALA A 70 15.68 -5.56 -13.36
CA ALA A 70 14.82 -4.73 -14.19
C ALA A 70 14.81 -3.27 -13.72
N ALA A 71 14.89 -3.03 -12.40
CA ALA A 71 15.03 -1.69 -11.84
C ALA A 71 16.38 -1.06 -12.21
N ASP A 72 17.48 -1.81 -12.10
CA ASP A 72 18.83 -1.37 -12.50
C ASP A 72 18.88 -0.98 -13.97
N GLN A 73 18.27 -1.79 -14.85
CA GLN A 73 18.18 -1.50 -16.29
C GLN A 73 17.44 -0.19 -16.59
N LYS A 74 16.48 0.18 -15.73
CA LYS A 74 15.71 1.42 -15.84
C LYS A 74 16.34 2.57 -15.03
N GLY A 75 17.40 2.31 -14.27
CA GLY A 75 18.03 3.29 -13.37
C GLY A 75 17.11 3.75 -12.23
N LEU A 76 16.14 2.93 -11.84
CA LEU A 76 15.12 3.30 -10.86
C LEU A 76 15.45 2.76 -9.46
N PRO A 77 15.34 3.57 -8.40
CA PRO A 77 15.43 3.08 -7.04
C PRO A 77 14.27 2.13 -6.69
N VAL A 78 14.50 1.25 -5.73
CA VAL A 78 13.54 0.25 -5.29
C VAL A 78 13.20 0.42 -3.81
N THR A 79 11.91 0.31 -3.50
CA THR A 79 11.39 0.18 -2.13
C THR A 79 10.85 -1.23 -1.92
N LEU A 80 11.30 -1.92 -0.86
CA LEU A 80 10.78 -3.23 -0.47
C LEU A 80 9.63 -3.08 0.54
N LEU A 81 8.46 -3.60 0.19
CA LEU A 81 7.30 -3.71 1.09
C LEU A 81 7.37 -5.00 1.90
N THR A 82 7.14 -4.88 3.21
CA THR A 82 7.01 -6.03 4.11
C THR A 82 5.63 -6.04 4.78
N PRO A 83 4.97 -7.20 4.94
CA PRO A 83 3.75 -7.32 5.69
C PRO A 83 4.07 -7.66 7.14
N VAL A 84 3.03 -7.87 7.96
CA VAL A 84 3.20 -8.45 9.29
C VAL A 84 3.80 -9.86 9.17
N LEU A 85 4.99 -10.05 9.74
CA LEU A 85 5.65 -11.36 9.79
C LEU A 85 5.64 -11.97 11.20
N THR A 86 5.65 -13.30 11.25
CA THR A 86 5.94 -14.05 12.48
C THR A 86 7.45 -14.22 12.62
N ASP A 87 7.96 -14.63 13.78
CA ASP A 87 9.39 -14.93 13.97
C ASP A 87 9.92 -15.94 12.94
N GLY A 88 9.14 -16.98 12.65
CA GLY A 88 9.46 -17.95 11.60
C GLY A 88 9.46 -17.32 10.20
N GLY A 89 8.56 -16.35 9.95
CA GLY A 89 8.54 -15.53 8.75
C GLY A 89 9.80 -14.69 8.60
N ILE A 90 10.16 -13.90 9.62
CA ILE A 90 11.39 -13.08 9.65
C ILE A 90 12.61 -13.95 9.37
N LYS A 91 12.74 -15.10 10.04
CA LYS A 91 13.85 -16.04 9.82
C LYS A 91 13.89 -16.59 8.39
N ALA A 92 12.74 -17.00 7.85
CA ALA A 92 12.66 -17.50 6.48
C ALA A 92 13.03 -16.42 5.44
N TRP A 93 12.86 -15.15 5.80
CA TRP A 93 13.02 -13.99 4.95
C TRP A 93 14.40 -13.32 5.07
N GLY A 94 15.21 -13.73 6.04
CA GLY A 94 16.54 -13.15 6.29
C GLY A 94 17.44 -13.10 5.04
N LYS A 95 17.42 -14.14 4.19
CA LYS A 95 18.20 -14.19 2.94
C LYS A 95 17.71 -13.19 1.89
N LEU A 96 16.41 -12.90 1.88
CA LEU A 96 15.81 -11.92 0.99
C LEU A 96 16.27 -10.52 1.39
N PHE A 97 16.21 -10.20 2.69
CA PHE A 97 16.73 -8.95 3.23
C PHE A 97 18.24 -8.79 2.98
N ASP A 98 19.02 -9.84 3.20
CA ASP A 98 20.46 -9.84 2.90
C ASP A 98 20.75 -9.57 1.42
N THR A 99 20.03 -10.23 0.51
CA THR A 99 20.20 -9.98 -0.93
C THR A 99 19.81 -8.56 -1.31
N PHE A 100 18.72 -8.03 -0.74
CA PHE A 100 18.30 -6.65 -0.99
C PHE A 100 19.30 -5.63 -0.43
N HIS A 101 19.87 -5.91 0.75
CA HIS A 101 20.91 -5.08 1.37
C HIS A 101 22.23 -5.09 0.58
N GLN A 102 22.59 -6.22 -0.01
CA GLN A 102 23.77 -6.32 -0.88
C GLN A 102 23.59 -5.60 -2.21
N TRP A 103 22.35 -5.47 -2.67
CA TRP A 103 22.02 -4.69 -3.87
C TRP A 103 22.14 -3.20 -3.60
N ASP A 104 21.57 -2.71 -2.50
CA ASP A 104 21.76 -1.35 -2.01
C ASP A 104 21.72 -1.32 -0.48
N HIS A 105 22.83 -0.91 0.13
CA HIS A 105 23.00 -0.85 1.58
C HIS A 105 22.08 0.18 2.25
N ALA A 106 21.66 1.20 1.49
CA ALA A 106 20.78 2.28 1.93
C ALA A 106 19.35 2.15 1.39
N ALA A 107 19.00 0.98 0.82
CA ALA A 107 17.71 0.75 0.21
C ALA A 107 16.55 1.04 1.17
N GLU A 108 15.42 1.46 0.60
CA GLU A 108 14.22 1.77 1.36
C GLU A 108 13.41 0.50 1.65
N VAL A 109 13.00 0.32 2.92
CA VAL A 109 12.13 -0.78 3.34
C VAL A 109 10.93 -0.24 4.10
N VAL A 110 9.73 -0.53 3.60
CA VAL A 110 8.47 -0.23 4.29
C VAL A 110 8.15 -1.37 5.24
N VAL A 111 8.07 -1.04 6.53
CA VAL A 111 7.73 -1.99 7.61
C VAL A 111 6.30 -1.81 8.07
N ASN A 112 5.59 -2.92 8.25
CA ASN A 112 4.20 -2.93 8.71
C ASN A 112 4.00 -3.63 10.07
N ASP A 113 5.10 -4.02 10.73
CA ASP A 113 5.10 -4.51 12.10
C ASP A 113 6.40 -4.18 12.84
N LEU A 114 6.33 -4.11 14.17
CA LEU A 114 7.47 -3.73 15.02
C LEU A 114 8.55 -4.83 15.07
N GLY A 115 8.20 -6.10 14.87
CA GLY A 115 9.15 -7.21 14.88
C GLY A 115 10.11 -7.11 13.69
N VAL A 116 9.58 -6.91 12.48
CA VAL A 116 10.38 -6.65 11.27
C VAL A 116 11.19 -5.37 11.43
N LEU A 117 10.58 -4.28 11.92
CA LEU A 117 11.29 -3.02 12.18
C LEU A 117 12.52 -3.23 13.06
N LEU A 118 12.35 -3.86 14.23
CA LEU A 118 13.44 -4.06 15.18
C LEU A 118 14.51 -5.01 14.62
N TYR A 119 14.10 -6.08 13.93
CA TYR A 119 15.02 -7.00 13.28
C TYR A 119 15.89 -6.29 12.22
N LEU A 120 15.28 -5.48 11.35
CA LEU A 120 16.01 -4.75 10.31
C LEU A 120 16.94 -3.71 10.91
N LYS A 121 16.52 -2.96 11.93
CA LYS A 121 17.40 -1.99 12.60
C LYS A 121 18.63 -2.65 13.23
N GLN A 122 18.48 -3.85 13.80
CA GLN A 122 19.57 -4.58 14.43
C GLN A 122 20.51 -5.23 13.41
N THR A 123 19.95 -5.78 12.32
CA THR A 123 20.69 -6.63 11.37
C THR A 123 21.22 -5.85 10.17
N PHE A 124 20.48 -4.83 9.72
CA PHE A 124 20.75 -4.04 8.52
C PHE A 124 20.58 -2.53 8.83
N PRO A 125 21.42 -1.95 9.71
CA PRO A 125 21.27 -0.57 10.17
C PRO A 125 21.37 0.49 9.06
N GLY A 126 21.88 0.12 7.87
CA GLY A 126 21.95 1.01 6.72
C GLY A 126 20.62 1.27 6.01
N PHE A 127 19.62 0.39 6.17
CA PHE A 127 18.34 0.57 5.48
C PHE A 127 17.63 1.86 5.89
N SER A 128 17.06 2.54 4.89
CA SER A 128 16.11 3.63 5.12
C SER A 128 14.74 3.02 5.42
N LEU A 129 14.22 3.24 6.63
CA LEU A 129 12.97 2.61 7.07
C LEU A 129 11.79 3.57 6.95
N SER A 130 10.72 3.07 6.34
CA SER A 130 9.43 3.75 6.22
C SER A 130 8.37 3.03 7.06
N MET A 131 7.52 3.78 7.76
CA MET A 131 6.43 3.20 8.54
C MET A 131 5.19 3.03 7.65
N GLY A 132 4.83 1.77 7.44
CA GLY A 132 3.78 1.31 6.53
C GLY A 132 2.35 1.65 6.93
N ARG A 133 1.42 1.50 5.99
CA ARG A 133 -0.01 1.82 6.15
C ARG A 133 -0.71 1.04 7.26
N LEU A 134 -0.15 -0.09 7.71
CA LEU A 134 -0.72 -0.85 8.82
C LEU A 134 -0.50 -0.20 10.19
N PHE A 135 0.45 0.73 10.32
CA PHE A 135 0.60 1.54 11.52
C PHE A 135 -0.36 2.72 11.57
N ASN A 136 -0.85 3.18 10.42
CA ASN A 136 -1.80 4.29 10.36
C ASN A 136 -3.21 3.84 10.71
N LYS A 137 -3.62 4.00 11.98
CA LYS A 137 -4.99 3.71 12.41
C LYS A 137 -5.85 4.96 12.23
N GLY A 138 -6.85 4.84 11.38
CA GLY A 138 -7.89 5.83 11.11
C GLY A 138 -9.13 5.11 10.59
N PHE A 139 -10.23 5.85 10.41
CA PHE A 139 -11.47 5.26 9.91
C PHE A 139 -11.40 5.01 8.40
N LYS A 140 -11.49 3.74 7.99
CA LYS A 140 -11.26 3.30 6.59
C LYS A 140 -12.46 2.63 5.92
N ASP A 141 -13.64 2.60 6.56
CA ASP A 141 -14.83 1.96 5.98
C ASP A 141 -15.64 2.95 5.12
N PRO A 142 -15.59 2.86 3.78
CA PRO A 142 -16.33 3.79 2.92
C PRO A 142 -17.85 3.58 2.96
N ARG A 143 -18.34 2.55 3.65
CA ARG A 143 -19.78 2.22 3.72
C ARG A 143 -20.52 2.94 4.83
N LEU A 144 -19.83 3.71 5.66
CA LEU A 144 -20.46 4.53 6.70
C LEU A 144 -21.46 5.51 6.08
N ASP A 145 -22.70 5.53 6.58
CA ASP A 145 -23.65 6.58 6.24
C ASP A 145 -23.34 7.82 7.08
N THR A 146 -22.81 8.85 6.42
CA THR A 146 -22.38 10.09 7.06
C THR A 146 -23.50 11.13 7.20
N LYS A 147 -24.71 10.89 6.67
CA LYS A 147 -25.81 11.88 6.64
C LYS A 147 -26.20 12.44 8.01
N ASN A 148 -26.04 11.64 9.05
CA ASN A 148 -26.41 12.01 10.43
C ASN A 148 -25.19 12.28 11.31
N ILE A 149 -23.98 12.38 10.73
CA ILE A 149 -22.76 12.67 11.47
C ILE A 149 -22.55 14.17 11.51
N THR A 150 -22.43 14.74 12.71
CA THR A 150 -22.14 16.17 12.87
C THR A 150 -20.70 16.47 12.47
N PRO A 151 -20.38 17.69 12.00
CA PRO A 151 -19.00 18.07 11.66
C PRO A 151 -18.00 17.84 12.81
N ALA A 152 -18.40 18.11 14.05
CA ALA A 152 -17.56 17.87 15.22
C ALA A 152 -17.26 16.37 15.45
N ALA A 153 -18.27 15.50 15.24
CA ALA A 153 -18.07 14.05 15.34
C ALA A 153 -17.25 13.50 14.17
N ALA A 154 -17.41 14.06 12.96
CA ALA A 154 -16.59 13.73 11.81
C ALA A 154 -15.12 14.10 12.04
N ALA A 155 -14.85 15.32 12.52
CA ALA A 155 -13.50 15.77 12.84
C ALA A 155 -12.81 14.89 13.90
N ALA A 156 -13.56 14.43 14.91
CA ALA A 156 -13.03 13.61 15.99
C ALA A 156 -12.73 12.15 15.60
N CYS A 157 -13.40 11.60 14.58
CA CYS A 157 -13.35 10.15 14.29
C CYS A 157 -13.00 9.79 12.85
N LEU A 158 -13.39 10.61 11.88
CA LEU A 158 -13.22 10.33 10.44
C LEU A 158 -11.98 11.00 9.86
N ASN A 159 -11.61 12.18 10.39
CA ASN A 159 -10.42 12.92 9.98
C ASN A 159 -9.16 12.51 10.75
N ASP A 160 -9.34 11.94 11.95
CA ASP A 160 -8.23 11.61 12.84
C ASP A 160 -7.51 10.31 12.44
N CYS A 161 -6.19 10.30 12.58
CA CYS A 161 -5.39 9.10 12.39
C CYS A 161 -4.09 9.09 13.18
N SER A 162 -3.56 7.89 13.41
CA SER A 162 -2.38 7.68 14.25
C SER A 162 -1.18 8.53 13.83
N PHE A 163 -0.93 8.71 12.53
CA PHE A 163 0.22 9.47 12.05
C PHE A 163 0.13 10.98 12.35
N GLN A 164 -1.09 11.53 12.49
CA GLN A 164 -1.31 12.93 12.84
C GLN A 164 -1.00 13.26 14.31
N HIS A 165 -0.83 12.26 15.17
CA HIS A 165 -0.55 12.46 16.59
C HIS A 165 0.93 12.69 16.87
N ALA A 166 1.23 13.67 17.73
CA ALA A 166 2.60 14.02 18.10
C ALA A 166 3.39 12.82 18.68
N ASN A 167 2.74 11.99 19.52
CA ASN A 167 3.37 10.81 20.10
C ASN A 167 3.83 9.80 19.04
N MET A 168 3.04 9.63 17.97
CA MET A 168 3.41 8.74 16.87
C MET A 168 4.58 9.31 16.07
N ARG A 169 4.59 10.62 15.81
CA ARG A 169 5.73 11.30 15.17
C ARG A 169 7.01 11.19 16.01
N THR A 170 6.92 11.37 17.32
CA THR A 170 8.04 11.19 18.25
C THR A 170 8.53 9.75 18.24
N LEU A 171 7.63 8.76 18.27
CA LEU A 171 7.99 7.35 18.17
C LEU A 171 8.72 7.06 16.84
N ALA A 172 8.18 7.52 15.72
CA ALA A 172 8.77 7.35 14.40
C ALA A 172 10.18 7.95 14.33
N LYS A 173 10.37 9.18 14.84
CA LYS A 173 11.67 9.84 14.94
C LYS A 173 12.67 9.05 15.79
N ASN A 174 12.26 8.58 16.96
CA ASN A 174 13.10 7.77 17.84
C ASN A 174 13.48 6.41 17.21
N LEU A 175 12.60 5.87 16.36
CA LEU A 175 12.85 4.66 15.58
C LEU A 175 13.64 4.93 14.29
N GLY A 176 14.01 6.17 14.00
CA GLY A 176 14.77 6.55 12.79
C GLY A 176 13.98 6.35 11.50
N ILE A 177 12.65 6.41 11.56
CA ILE A 177 11.78 6.38 10.39
C ILE A 177 11.99 7.65 9.58
N GLN A 178 12.09 7.52 8.26
CA GLN A 178 12.24 8.64 7.34
C GLN A 178 10.91 9.06 6.69
N ARG A 179 9.97 8.12 6.59
CA ARG A 179 8.78 8.29 5.75
C ARG A 179 7.55 7.57 6.31
N PHE A 180 6.40 8.19 6.14
CA PHE A 180 5.09 7.61 6.42
C PHE A 180 4.37 7.21 5.13
N GLU A 181 3.83 6.01 5.15
CA GLU A 181 3.08 5.41 4.04
C GLU A 181 1.59 5.41 4.41
N GLN A 182 0.75 6.11 3.65
CA GLN A 182 -0.67 6.27 3.98
C GLN A 182 -1.60 6.18 2.76
N ASP A 183 -2.89 6.03 3.03
CA ASP A 183 -3.96 6.17 2.05
C ASP A 183 -4.80 7.41 2.39
N LEU A 184 -5.70 7.78 1.48
CA LEU A 184 -6.72 8.77 1.77
C LEU A 184 -7.90 8.10 2.45
N PHE A 185 -8.28 8.56 3.64
CA PHE A 185 -9.48 8.05 4.30
C PHE A 185 -10.73 8.45 3.53
N PRO A 186 -11.73 7.55 3.44
CA PRO A 186 -12.86 7.72 2.51
C PRO A 186 -13.80 8.87 2.88
N HIS A 187 -13.82 9.27 4.16
CA HIS A 187 -14.68 10.34 4.67
C HIS A 187 -13.89 11.49 5.30
N ALA A 188 -12.56 11.46 5.22
CA ALA A 188 -11.78 12.54 5.79
C ALA A 188 -11.88 13.79 4.93
N ASP A 189 -11.87 14.94 5.59
CA ASP A 189 -11.58 16.19 4.92
C ASP A 189 -10.19 16.10 4.28
N LEU A 190 -10.14 16.45 3.01
CA LEU A 190 -8.91 16.44 2.22
C LEU A 190 -8.17 17.77 2.50
N ASP A 191 -7.66 17.94 3.71
CA ASP A 191 -6.79 19.06 4.06
C ASP A 191 -5.37 18.79 3.53
N PRO A 192 -4.86 19.61 2.59
CA PRO A 192 -3.52 19.44 2.04
C PRO A 192 -2.41 19.44 3.08
N ASP A 193 -2.49 20.33 4.08
CA ASP A 193 -1.45 20.51 5.08
C ASP A 193 -1.40 19.32 6.05
N ALA A 194 -2.57 18.82 6.44
CA ALA A 194 -2.70 17.63 7.26
C ALA A 194 -2.23 16.37 6.51
N LEU A 195 -2.56 16.24 5.21
CA LEU A 195 -2.11 15.12 4.39
C LEU A 195 -0.60 15.14 4.17
N ALA A 196 -0.04 16.32 3.89
CA ALA A 196 1.39 16.52 3.70
C ALA A 196 2.19 16.47 5.00
N MET A 197 1.52 16.42 6.16
CA MET A 197 2.15 16.43 7.47
C MET A 197 3.11 17.63 7.62
N ASN A 198 2.66 18.79 7.14
CA ASN A 198 3.46 20.01 7.10
C ASN A 198 4.00 20.36 8.49
N GLY A 199 5.31 20.62 8.56
CA GLY A 199 6.02 20.88 9.82
C GLY A 199 6.56 19.62 10.53
N SER A 200 6.48 18.44 9.90
CA SER A 200 7.24 17.26 10.34
C SER A 200 8.52 17.08 9.51
N ASP A 201 9.55 16.48 10.13
CA ASP A 201 10.80 16.09 9.44
C ASP A 201 10.64 14.78 8.64
N LEU A 202 9.40 14.32 8.40
CA LEU A 202 9.09 13.02 7.82
C LEU A 202 8.49 13.20 6.43
N ASP A 203 9.00 12.42 5.48
CA ASP A 203 8.41 12.33 4.15
C ASP A 203 7.07 11.60 4.18
N VAL A 204 6.24 11.83 3.16
CA VAL A 204 4.94 11.18 3.02
C VAL A 204 4.79 10.53 1.64
N SER A 205 4.33 9.27 1.66
CA SER A 205 3.84 8.53 0.49
C SER A 205 2.35 8.29 0.60
N VAL A 206 1.61 8.52 -0.48
CA VAL A 206 0.16 8.26 -0.55
C VAL A 206 -0.13 7.25 -1.65
N TYR A 207 -0.79 6.15 -1.29
CA TYR A 207 -1.16 5.11 -2.25
C TYR A 207 -2.41 5.50 -3.02
N PHE A 208 -2.46 5.18 -4.32
CA PHE A 208 -3.59 5.46 -5.20
C PHE A 208 -3.70 4.37 -6.30
N PRO A 209 -4.87 4.16 -6.91
CA PRO A 209 -6.14 4.86 -6.71
C PRO A 209 -7.04 4.20 -5.64
N PHE A 210 -6.46 3.33 -4.81
CA PHE A 210 -7.19 2.56 -3.81
C PHE A 210 -6.64 2.82 -2.40
N GLY A 211 -7.55 2.88 -1.44
CA GLY A 211 -7.24 2.69 -0.02
C GLY A 211 -7.65 1.29 0.43
N TYR A 212 -7.13 0.82 1.56
CA TYR A 212 -7.57 -0.45 2.14
C TYR A 212 -8.60 -0.21 3.24
N VAL A 213 -9.66 -1.03 3.29
CA VAL A 213 -10.65 -1.02 4.37
C VAL A 213 -10.09 -1.77 5.58
N THR A 214 -9.67 -3.01 5.34
CA THR A 214 -9.22 -3.93 6.40
C THR A 214 -8.39 -5.06 5.82
N THR A 215 -7.54 -5.64 6.65
CA THR A 215 -6.73 -6.81 6.33
C THR A 215 -6.74 -7.77 7.51
N GLY A 216 -6.62 -9.07 7.23
CA GLY A 216 -6.58 -10.10 8.26
C GLY A 216 -5.58 -11.19 7.93
N ARG A 217 -5.13 -11.95 8.94
CA ARG A 217 -4.29 -13.13 8.68
C ARG A 217 -5.10 -14.27 8.05
N ALA A 218 -6.39 -14.37 8.39
CA ALA A 218 -7.29 -15.39 7.87
C ALA A 218 -7.74 -15.01 6.47
N CYS A 219 -7.24 -15.71 5.46
CA CYS A 219 -7.45 -15.37 4.07
C CYS A 219 -8.52 -16.29 3.45
N ILE A 220 -9.68 -15.72 3.09
CA ILE A 220 -10.74 -16.49 2.40
C ILE A 220 -10.28 -16.92 0.99
N THR A 221 -9.47 -16.10 0.31
CA THR A 221 -8.97 -16.44 -1.04
C THR A 221 -8.02 -17.63 -0.99
N ALA A 222 -7.19 -17.77 0.06
CA ALA A 222 -6.30 -18.92 0.23
C ALA A 222 -7.06 -20.27 0.21
N GLY A 223 -8.29 -20.31 0.75
CA GLY A 223 -9.11 -21.52 0.81
C GLY A 223 -9.89 -21.87 -0.46
N MET A 224 -9.71 -21.13 -1.56
CA MET A 224 -10.45 -21.39 -2.80
C MET A 224 -9.82 -22.51 -3.65
N ASN A 225 -8.56 -22.84 -3.43
CA ASN A 225 -7.82 -23.83 -4.24
C ASN A 225 -7.98 -25.29 -3.75
N GLY A 226 -9.17 -25.67 -3.26
CA GLY A 226 -9.60 -27.06 -3.49
C GLY A 226 -9.84 -28.00 -2.30
N ARG A 227 -10.26 -27.54 -1.12
CA ARG A 227 -10.97 -28.41 -0.16
C ARG A 227 -12.10 -27.67 0.59
N PRO A 228 -13.32 -28.24 0.66
CA PRO A 228 -14.33 -27.78 1.62
C PRO A 228 -13.74 -27.73 3.03
N GLY A 229 -13.89 -26.61 3.74
CA GLY A 229 -13.31 -26.41 5.07
C GLY A 229 -11.87 -25.87 5.12
N ALA A 230 -11.20 -25.64 3.98
CA ALA A 230 -9.88 -25.01 3.95
C ALA A 230 -9.92 -23.47 4.06
N ARG A 231 -11.10 -22.84 3.94
CA ARG A 231 -11.26 -21.40 4.12
C ARG A 231 -10.94 -21.03 5.57
N PHE A 232 -10.24 -19.91 5.75
CA PHE A 232 -9.82 -19.40 7.07
C PHE A 232 -8.89 -20.35 7.85
N ASN A 233 -8.31 -21.35 7.20
CA ASN A 233 -7.37 -22.28 7.82
C ASN A 233 -5.93 -21.80 7.60
N PHE A 234 -5.26 -21.39 8.67
CA PHE A 234 -3.86 -20.92 8.64
C PHE A 234 -2.86 -22.01 8.23
N SER A 235 -3.21 -23.28 8.42
CA SER A 235 -2.35 -24.45 8.19
C SER A 235 -2.54 -25.08 6.81
N ALA A 236 -3.59 -24.72 6.07
CA ALA A 236 -3.95 -25.35 4.79
C ALA A 236 -3.03 -24.97 3.62
N GLY A 237 -1.98 -24.18 3.87
CA GLY A 237 -1.13 -23.62 2.81
C GLY A 237 -1.85 -22.54 2.01
N CYS A 238 -1.13 -21.87 1.12
CA CYS A 238 -1.68 -20.88 0.21
C CYS A 238 -0.92 -20.93 -1.10
N HIS A 239 -1.63 -21.14 -2.20
CA HIS A 239 -1.09 -21.13 -3.57
C HIS A 239 -1.24 -19.77 -4.25
N ALA A 240 -1.46 -18.71 -3.46
CA ALA A 240 -1.64 -17.34 -3.90
C ALA A 240 -2.66 -17.16 -5.06
N PRO A 241 -3.90 -17.69 -4.98
CA PRO A 241 -4.90 -17.50 -6.05
C PRO A 241 -5.23 -16.03 -6.33
N CYS A 242 -4.93 -15.16 -5.36
CA CYS A 242 -5.01 -13.71 -5.48
C CYS A 242 -4.03 -13.07 -6.48
N THR A 243 -3.09 -13.83 -7.05
CA THR A 243 -2.26 -13.35 -8.17
C THR A 243 -3.04 -13.24 -9.46
N THR A 244 -4.08 -14.06 -9.62
CA THR A 244 -4.89 -14.12 -10.86
C THR A 244 -6.35 -13.79 -10.63
N HIS A 245 -6.86 -13.90 -9.41
CA HIS A 245 -8.27 -13.69 -9.08
C HIS A 245 -8.45 -12.58 -8.06
N ARG A 246 -9.40 -11.69 -8.34
CA ARG A 246 -9.82 -10.57 -7.48
C ARG A 246 -11.35 -10.61 -7.38
N PHE A 247 -11.90 -10.19 -6.25
CA PHE A 247 -13.35 -10.24 -6.02
C PHE A 247 -13.91 -8.85 -5.87
N LYS A 248 -14.99 -8.56 -6.60
CA LYS A 248 -15.87 -7.45 -6.30
C LYS A 248 -16.84 -7.90 -5.21
N LEU A 249 -16.84 -7.22 -4.08
CA LEU A 249 -17.74 -7.52 -2.96
C LEU A 249 -19.01 -6.67 -3.09
N SER A 250 -20.16 -7.32 -3.05
CA SER A 250 -21.46 -6.66 -3.02
C SER A 250 -21.93 -6.46 -1.57
N HIS A 251 -22.52 -5.30 -1.30
CA HIS A 251 -23.20 -5.03 -0.03
C HIS A 251 -24.53 -4.30 -0.31
N PRO A 252 -25.54 -4.45 0.56
CA PRO A 252 -26.86 -3.86 0.35
C PRO A 252 -26.91 -2.33 0.48
N GLY A 253 -25.86 -1.69 1.04
CA GLY A 253 -25.79 -0.23 1.19
C GLY A 253 -25.39 0.51 -0.09
N SER A 254 -25.56 1.84 -0.08
CA SER A 254 -25.22 2.76 -1.20
C SER A 254 -23.74 3.14 -1.29
N GLY A 255 -22.85 2.43 -0.59
CA GLY A 255 -21.40 2.66 -0.63
C GLY A 255 -20.74 2.20 -1.94
N PRO A 256 -19.48 2.59 -2.19
CA PRO A 256 -18.74 2.15 -3.36
C PRO A 256 -18.50 0.63 -3.31
N ALA A 257 -18.43 0.00 -4.48
CA ALA A 257 -18.07 -1.41 -4.55
C ALA A 257 -16.69 -1.64 -3.95
N LEU A 258 -16.60 -2.63 -3.04
CA LEU A 258 -15.33 -3.00 -2.44
C LEU A 258 -14.63 -4.07 -3.27
N LEU A 259 -13.31 -4.10 -3.17
CA LEU A 259 -12.46 -5.08 -3.84
C LEU A 259 -11.76 -5.93 -2.83
N GLN A 260 -11.73 -7.24 -3.05
CA GLN A 260 -10.92 -8.14 -2.27
C GLN A 260 -9.79 -8.71 -3.10
N ASN A 261 -8.56 -8.44 -2.66
CA ASN A 261 -7.37 -9.04 -3.22
C ASN A 261 -6.55 -9.68 -2.08
N GLY A 262 -6.35 -10.99 -2.15
CA GLY A 262 -5.68 -11.74 -1.10
C GLY A 262 -6.48 -11.71 0.19
N ASN A 263 -5.82 -11.24 1.25
CA ASN A 263 -6.35 -11.12 2.61
C ASN A 263 -6.81 -9.70 2.96
N THR A 264 -6.86 -8.80 1.98
CA THR A 264 -7.16 -7.39 2.17
C THR A 264 -8.36 -6.98 1.32
N ILE A 265 -9.19 -6.11 1.91
CA ILE A 265 -10.31 -5.45 1.26
C ILE A 265 -9.90 -4.00 0.98
N PHE A 266 -10.20 -3.52 -0.22
CA PHE A 266 -9.87 -2.20 -0.75
C PHE A 266 -11.14 -1.46 -1.18
N TYR A 267 -11.04 -0.15 -1.24
CA TYR A 267 -12.03 0.74 -1.82
C TYR A 267 -11.39 1.64 -2.86
N PRO A 268 -12.09 1.90 -3.99
CA PRO A 268 -11.66 2.91 -4.93
C PRO A 268 -11.81 4.29 -4.30
N TYR A 269 -10.85 5.17 -4.56
CA TYR A 269 -11.03 6.60 -4.30
C TYR A 269 -12.16 7.16 -5.16
N THR A 270 -12.70 8.31 -4.77
CA THR A 270 -13.57 9.08 -5.66
C THR A 270 -12.71 9.94 -6.59
N ALA A 271 -13.27 10.42 -7.70
CA ALA A 271 -12.53 11.35 -8.55
C ALA A 271 -12.20 12.67 -7.85
N SER A 272 -13.02 13.11 -6.89
CA SER A 272 -12.70 14.27 -6.06
C SER A 272 -11.44 14.02 -5.21
N MET A 273 -11.34 12.83 -4.61
CA MET A 273 -10.15 12.43 -3.84
C MET A 273 -8.91 12.39 -4.74
N LEU A 274 -9.02 11.80 -5.93
CA LEU A 274 -7.89 11.74 -6.88
C LEU A 274 -7.43 13.13 -7.32
N ARG A 275 -8.34 14.00 -7.77
CA ARG A 275 -7.98 15.38 -8.16
C ARG A 275 -7.30 16.14 -7.04
N HIS A 276 -7.83 16.03 -5.83
CA HIS A 276 -7.23 16.66 -4.67
C HIS A 276 -5.84 16.09 -4.38
N LEU A 277 -5.68 14.77 -4.40
CA LEU A 277 -4.41 14.11 -4.17
C LEU A 277 -3.33 14.61 -5.12
N LEU A 278 -3.63 14.65 -6.43
CA LEU A 278 -2.68 15.07 -7.45
C LEU A 278 -2.21 16.51 -7.21
N LYS A 279 -3.18 17.42 -6.98
CA LYS A 279 -2.87 18.83 -6.67
C LYS A 279 -2.01 18.97 -5.40
N THR A 280 -2.37 18.25 -4.35
CA THR A 280 -1.64 18.29 -3.07
C THR A 280 -0.24 17.70 -3.21
N ALA A 281 -0.08 16.61 -3.97
CA ALA A 281 1.20 15.97 -4.22
C ALA A 281 2.16 16.84 -5.03
N GLU A 282 1.65 17.58 -6.02
CA GLU A 282 2.42 18.60 -6.74
C GLU A 282 2.86 19.73 -5.82
N THR A 283 1.95 20.24 -5.00
CA THR A 283 2.19 21.41 -4.12
C THR A 283 3.18 21.10 -3.00
N HIS A 284 3.07 19.92 -2.37
CA HIS A 284 3.85 19.56 -1.17
C HIS A 284 4.96 18.54 -1.46
N GLY A 285 5.16 18.15 -2.72
CA GLY A 285 6.23 17.22 -3.08
C GLY A 285 6.03 15.80 -2.58
N LEU A 286 4.77 15.34 -2.42
CA LEU A 286 4.48 13.99 -1.94
C LEU A 286 4.95 12.92 -2.91
N ARG A 287 5.17 11.70 -2.41
CA ARG A 287 5.29 10.51 -3.25
C ARG A 287 3.92 9.89 -3.48
N LEU A 288 3.57 9.59 -4.72
CA LEU A 288 2.36 8.84 -5.05
C LEU A 288 2.70 7.40 -5.42
N VAL A 289 2.08 6.43 -4.75
CA VAL A 289 2.35 5.00 -4.96
C VAL A 289 1.18 4.36 -5.72
N TRP A 290 1.42 4.06 -6.99
CA TRP A 290 0.42 3.45 -7.87
C TRP A 290 0.20 1.97 -7.59
N GLN A 291 -1.03 1.60 -7.26
CA GLN A 291 -1.50 0.23 -6.97
C GLN A 291 -2.37 -0.37 -8.10
N GLY A 292 -2.00 -0.16 -9.36
CA GLY A 292 -2.79 -0.61 -10.52
C GLY A 292 -3.03 -2.13 -10.58
N GLY A 293 -2.18 -2.95 -9.94
CA GLY A 293 -2.35 -4.41 -9.87
C GLY A 293 -3.54 -4.91 -9.03
N LEU A 294 -4.36 -4.00 -8.49
CA LEU A 294 -5.63 -4.30 -7.80
C LEU A 294 -6.85 -4.26 -8.72
N ALA A 295 -6.72 -3.72 -9.93
CA ALA A 295 -7.78 -3.62 -10.91
C ALA A 295 -7.69 -4.75 -11.96
#